data_AF-A0A9P3ERU0-F1
#
_entry.id   AF-A0A9P3ERU0-F1
#
_cell.length_a   1.000
_cell.length_b   1.000
_cell.length_c   1.000
_cell.angle_alpha   90.00
_cell.angle_beta   90.00
_cell.angle_gamma   90.00
#
_symmetry.space_group_name_H-M   'P 1'
#
loop_
_entity.id
_entity.type
_entity.pdbx_description
1 polymer ?
#
loop_
_entity_poly.entity_id
_entity_poly.type
_entity_poly.pdbx_seq_one_letter_code
_entity_poly.pdbx_strand_id
1 'polypeptide(L)'
;MGHDDVHHPTCPFCPFSDPDDTFVAQHVEYCHPEGGGQTEPPSGENGDEDQPSPRYLQPRIPGDEKVYIRCQHGCGEILLSAEIPYHLDMHAAEGMAVDDAPSIYPKRPVTVSKVQDPGLTRSKGRTGDGEALGDTCNVSLQPRGRRQGPGPSSTENEVTSPLLANVSLPGSVKRLGRAELGPYAHEKRMPAWLRRLLEQGAKKTQSNIIGPNGKLSKLETSDNEASNVISLLSQLCEQDKSVQRAFFCSPKVRQISKMPREGGFCGYRNIQMLISYIQESHISGHEHFTETLPTILQLQDMIERAWDMGFNSVGRAETGGIRGTRKYIGTPEAQALFLSLGIDCEASSIGETREMRAHDALYAAVAAYFRCACSLDGDDKVFLTNLPPIYLQHHGHSLTIVGFEVRGDGGANLLVFDPMFKIPLAKYKVFELLKLRVS
;
A
#
# COMPACT_ATOMS: atom_id res chain seq x y z
N MET A 1 -52.29 0.35 -27.62
CA MET A 1 -52.15 1.55 -26.78
C MET A 1 -51.87 1.07 -25.37
N GLY A 2 -50.64 1.20 -24.92
CA GLY A 2 -50.20 0.95 -23.56
C GLY A 2 -48.95 1.80 -23.37
N HIS A 3 -49.12 3.00 -22.82
CA HIS A 3 -48.02 3.81 -22.35
C HIS A 3 -47.58 3.18 -21.02
N ASP A 4 -46.38 2.61 -20.98
CA ASP A 4 -45.71 2.30 -19.72
C ASP A 4 -45.27 3.64 -19.11
N ASP A 5 -46.02 4.12 -18.12
CA ASP A 5 -45.60 5.22 -17.27
C ASP A 5 -44.44 4.75 -16.40
N VAL A 6 -43.21 5.01 -16.88
CA VAL A 6 -42.00 4.89 -16.08
C VAL A 6 -42.06 6.01 -15.04
N HIS A 7 -42.41 5.66 -13.79
CA HIS A 7 -42.47 6.62 -12.71
C HIS A 7 -41.05 7.03 -12.32
N HIS A 8 -40.63 8.22 -12.75
CA HIS A 8 -39.35 8.80 -12.37
C HIS A 8 -39.42 9.40 -10.96
N PRO A 9 -38.41 9.20 -10.11
CA PRO A 9 -38.27 9.89 -8.84
C PRO A 9 -38.37 11.41 -9.01
N THR A 10 -39.16 12.06 -8.15
CA THR A 10 -39.41 13.51 -8.23
C THR A 10 -39.03 14.21 -6.93
N CYS A 11 -38.58 15.45 -7.04
CA CYS A 11 -38.31 16.31 -5.90
C CYS A 11 -39.63 16.68 -5.19
N PRO A 12 -39.72 16.56 -3.86
CA PRO A 12 -40.95 16.89 -3.13
C PRO A 12 -41.21 18.40 -2.99
N PHE A 13 -40.26 19.26 -3.38
CA PHE A 13 -40.33 20.71 -3.19
C PHE A 13 -40.46 21.49 -4.51
N CYS A 14 -40.23 20.86 -5.66
CA CYS A 14 -40.38 21.51 -6.97
C CYS A 14 -40.62 20.47 -8.11
N PRO A 15 -40.95 20.90 -9.35
CA PRO A 15 -41.25 19.99 -10.46
C PRO A 15 -40.06 19.18 -11.02
N PHE A 16 -38.90 19.22 -10.36
CA PHE A 16 -37.70 18.52 -10.80
C PHE A 16 -37.86 17.00 -10.67
N SER A 17 -37.46 16.24 -11.68
CA SER A 17 -37.45 14.78 -11.67
C SER A 17 -36.23 14.23 -12.41
N ASP A 18 -35.73 13.10 -11.95
CA ASP A 18 -34.60 12.42 -12.58
C ASP A 18 -34.70 10.90 -12.36
N PRO A 19 -34.35 10.06 -13.35
CA PRO A 19 -34.32 8.60 -13.18
C PRO A 19 -33.33 8.09 -12.11
N ASP A 20 -32.35 8.89 -11.67
CA ASP A 20 -31.42 8.55 -10.58
C ASP A 20 -31.87 9.17 -9.24
N ASP A 21 -32.29 8.30 -8.30
CA ASP A 21 -32.67 8.69 -6.92
C ASP A 21 -31.58 9.51 -6.21
N THR A 22 -30.31 9.21 -6.50
CA THR A 22 -29.16 9.92 -5.92
C THR A 22 -29.10 11.36 -6.38
N PHE A 23 -29.53 11.63 -7.61
CA PHE A 23 -29.55 12.97 -8.19
C PHE A 23 -30.73 13.79 -7.66
N VAL A 24 -31.89 13.16 -7.46
CA VAL A 24 -33.02 13.81 -6.77
C VAL A 24 -32.65 14.16 -5.33
N ALA A 25 -31.95 13.28 -4.61
CA ALA A 25 -31.47 13.55 -3.26
C ALA A 25 -30.45 14.71 -3.20
N GLN A 26 -29.48 14.75 -4.12
CA GLN A 26 -28.55 15.89 -4.22
C GLN A 26 -29.26 17.18 -4.57
N HIS A 27 -30.20 17.17 -5.52
CA HIS A 27 -31.01 18.33 -5.85
C HIS A 27 -31.74 18.87 -4.61
N VAL A 28 -32.32 18.00 -3.77
CA VAL A 28 -32.94 18.41 -2.50
C VAL A 28 -31.93 19.06 -1.56
N GLU A 29 -30.75 18.45 -1.37
CA GLU A 29 -29.70 18.98 -0.48
C GLU A 29 -29.19 20.37 -0.90
N TYR A 30 -29.00 20.59 -2.21
CA TYR A 30 -28.42 21.83 -2.73
C TYR A 30 -29.44 22.94 -3.02
N CYS A 31 -30.64 22.58 -3.50
CA CYS A 31 -31.66 23.56 -3.90
C CYS A 31 -32.69 23.83 -2.79
N HIS A 32 -32.79 22.93 -1.80
CA HIS A 32 -33.69 23.05 -0.66
C HIS A 32 -32.96 22.80 0.68
N PRO A 33 -31.87 23.56 0.98
CA PRO A 33 -31.09 23.34 2.18
C PRO A 33 -31.94 23.56 3.44
N GLU A 34 -31.91 22.61 4.37
CA GLU A 34 -32.58 22.71 5.67
C GLU A 34 -31.87 23.77 6.56
N GLY A 35 -32.13 25.05 6.33
CA GLY A 35 -31.72 26.12 7.25
C GLY A 35 -31.58 27.54 6.66
N GLY A 36 -32.61 28.37 6.87
CA GLY A 36 -32.59 29.85 6.79
C GLY A 36 -33.95 30.44 6.37
N GLY A 37 -34.93 30.70 7.26
CA GLY A 37 -35.10 31.88 8.16
C GLY A 37 -36.04 32.92 7.50
N GLN A 38 -37.08 33.55 8.08
CA GLN A 38 -37.53 33.83 9.45
C GLN A 38 -39.02 34.28 9.43
N THR A 39 -39.75 34.14 10.55
CA THR A 39 -40.48 35.25 11.24
C THR A 39 -40.78 34.87 12.71
N GLU A 40 -40.52 35.83 13.60
CA GLU A 40 -40.40 35.83 15.08
C GLU A 40 -41.75 35.89 15.88
N PRO A 41 -41.74 35.83 17.24
CA PRO A 41 -42.80 35.30 18.13
C PRO A 41 -43.61 36.45 18.85
N PRO A 42 -44.25 36.41 20.08
CA PRO A 42 -44.08 35.58 21.30
C PRO A 42 -45.36 35.06 22.01
N SER A 43 -45.22 34.10 22.95
CA SER A 43 -45.78 34.11 24.33
C SER A 43 -45.99 32.70 24.92
N GLY A 44 -45.72 32.55 26.23
CA GLY A 44 -46.44 31.59 27.09
C GLY A 44 -45.64 30.49 27.80
N GLU A 45 -45.26 30.80 29.03
CA GLU A 45 -44.99 29.99 30.24
C GLU A 45 -45.41 28.49 30.35
N ASN A 46 -44.62 27.81 31.20
CA ASN A 46 -44.93 26.72 32.16
C ASN A 46 -44.79 25.24 31.75
N GLY A 47 -44.07 24.50 32.61
CA GLY A 47 -44.44 23.13 33.03
C GLY A 47 -43.33 22.09 33.00
N ASP A 48 -42.77 21.77 34.17
CA ASP A 48 -42.03 20.54 34.48
C ASP A 48 -42.79 19.28 34.06
N GLU A 49 -42.07 18.23 33.61
CA GLU A 49 -42.23 16.89 34.17
C GLU A 49 -41.05 15.96 33.86
N ASP A 50 -40.59 15.33 34.93
CA ASP A 50 -39.44 14.46 35.13
C ASP A 50 -39.75 13.02 34.66
N GLN A 51 -38.92 12.43 33.78
CA GLN A 51 -38.77 10.97 33.69
C GLN A 51 -37.43 10.55 33.04
N PRO A 52 -36.84 9.42 33.49
CA PRO A 52 -35.41 9.14 33.35
C PRO A 52 -35.04 8.58 31.97
N SER A 53 -33.99 9.14 31.37
CA SER A 53 -33.40 8.62 30.14
C SER A 53 -32.81 7.22 30.37
N PRO A 54 -33.09 6.22 29.52
CA PRO A 54 -32.50 4.90 29.67
C PRO A 54 -30.99 4.99 29.40
N ARG A 55 -30.20 4.52 30.37
CA ARG A 55 -28.77 4.26 30.22
C ARG A 55 -28.56 3.32 29.03
N TYR A 56 -28.15 3.86 27.90
CA TYR A 56 -27.53 3.07 26.85
C TYR A 56 -26.17 2.61 27.36
N LEU A 57 -26.11 1.34 27.78
CA LEU A 57 -24.88 0.58 27.88
C LEU A 57 -24.19 0.61 26.52
N GLN A 58 -23.10 1.36 26.43
CA GLN A 58 -22.17 1.29 25.31
C GLN A 58 -21.73 -0.17 25.14
N PRO A 59 -21.96 -0.80 23.97
CA PRO A 59 -21.36 -2.10 23.70
C PRO A 59 -19.84 -1.92 23.73
N ARG A 60 -19.17 -2.63 24.65
CA ARG A 60 -17.72 -2.82 24.56
C ARG A 60 -17.46 -3.66 23.32
N ILE A 61 -17.00 -3.02 22.23
CA ILE A 61 -16.50 -3.73 21.06
C ILE A 61 -15.10 -4.24 21.42
N PRO A 62 -14.85 -5.57 21.40
CA PRO A 62 -13.53 -6.13 21.64
C PRO A 62 -12.55 -5.64 20.57
N GLY A 63 -11.32 -5.30 20.98
CA GLY A 63 -10.31 -4.63 20.17
C GLY A 63 -10.09 -5.29 18.81
N ASP A 64 -10.32 -4.52 17.76
CA ASP A 64 -10.01 -4.88 16.38
C ASP A 64 -8.53 -4.56 16.13
N GLU A 65 -7.64 -5.36 16.72
CA GLU A 65 -6.26 -5.41 16.25
C GLU A 65 -6.30 -5.93 14.82
N LYS A 66 -6.01 -5.06 13.84
CA LYS A 66 -5.94 -5.41 12.42
C LYS A 66 -4.78 -6.39 12.21
N VAL A 67 -5.07 -7.68 12.35
CA VAL A 67 -4.09 -8.75 12.20
C VAL A 67 -3.79 -8.92 10.72
N TYR A 68 -2.58 -8.53 10.34
CA TYR A 68 -1.96 -8.95 9.09
C TYR A 68 -1.63 -10.44 9.17
N ILE A 69 -2.20 -11.23 8.27
CA ILE A 69 -2.07 -12.67 8.21
C ILE A 69 -1.28 -13.05 6.96
N ARG A 70 -0.26 -13.89 7.15
CA ARG A 70 0.46 -14.51 6.04
C ARG A 70 -0.42 -15.56 5.37
N CYS A 71 -0.49 -15.54 4.05
CA CYS A 71 -1.25 -16.53 3.29
C CYS A 71 -0.77 -17.96 3.58
N GLN A 72 -1.74 -18.84 3.84
CA GLN A 72 -1.50 -20.25 4.18
C GLN A 72 -1.14 -21.14 2.97
N HIS A 73 -1.31 -20.66 1.74
CA HIS A 73 -0.94 -21.40 0.51
C HIS A 73 0.55 -21.28 0.15
N GLY A 74 1.36 -20.70 1.04
CA GLY A 74 2.81 -20.65 0.87
C GLY A 74 3.29 -19.67 -0.19
N CYS A 75 2.43 -18.79 -0.69
CA CYS A 75 2.82 -17.72 -1.61
C CYS A 75 3.68 -16.66 -0.91
N GLY A 76 3.50 -16.45 0.39
CA GLY A 76 4.27 -15.47 1.16
C GLY A 76 3.69 -14.06 1.19
N GLU A 77 2.50 -13.83 0.62
CA GLU A 77 1.78 -12.56 0.76
C GLU A 77 1.27 -12.39 2.20
N ILE A 78 1.40 -11.17 2.73
CA ILE A 78 0.85 -10.76 4.03
C ILE A 78 -0.32 -9.84 3.72
N LEU A 79 -1.51 -10.22 4.19
CA LEU A 79 -2.77 -9.58 3.85
C LEU A 79 -3.56 -9.32 5.13
N LEU A 80 -4.49 -8.37 5.09
CA LEU A 80 -5.47 -8.29 6.18
C LEU A 80 -6.33 -9.56 6.20
N SER A 81 -6.72 -10.01 7.39
CA SER A 81 -7.59 -11.19 7.58
C SER A 81 -8.81 -11.19 6.63
N ALA A 82 -9.43 -10.03 6.44
CA ALA A 82 -10.60 -9.85 5.57
C ALA A 82 -10.32 -10.06 4.06
N GLU A 83 -9.07 -9.99 3.62
CA GLU A 83 -8.70 -10.13 2.19
C GLU A 83 -8.26 -11.55 1.83
N ILE A 84 -8.06 -12.42 2.82
CA ILE A 84 -7.68 -13.82 2.60
C ILE A 84 -8.62 -14.49 1.57
N PRO A 85 -9.96 -14.37 1.64
CA PRO A 85 -10.84 -15.03 0.67
C PRO A 85 -10.54 -14.64 -0.78
N TYR A 86 -10.38 -13.34 -1.06
CA TYR A 86 -10.07 -12.85 -2.40
C TYR A 86 -8.69 -13.29 -2.89
N HIS A 87 -7.73 -13.37 -1.98
CA HIS A 87 -6.40 -13.87 -2.30
C HIS A 87 -6.40 -15.38 -2.58
N LEU A 88 -7.23 -16.16 -1.88
CA LEU A 88 -7.43 -17.58 -2.20
C LEU A 88 -8.07 -17.79 -3.57
N ASP A 89 -9.01 -16.92 -3.97
CA ASP A 89 -9.58 -16.94 -5.32
C ASP A 89 -8.53 -16.65 -6.40
N MET A 90 -7.50 -15.86 -6.09
CA MET A 90 -6.36 -15.67 -7.00
C MET A 90 -5.57 -16.97 -7.18
N HIS A 91 -5.28 -17.71 -6.10
CA HIS A 91 -4.64 -19.02 -6.22
C HIS A 91 -5.46 -20.00 -7.07
N ALA A 92 -6.79 -19.99 -6.92
CA ALA A 92 -7.68 -20.80 -7.74
C ALA A 92 -7.61 -20.39 -9.23
N ALA A 93 -7.68 -19.10 -9.52
CA ALA A 93 -7.59 -18.58 -10.88
C ALA A 93 -6.22 -18.83 -11.53
N GLU A 94 -5.14 -18.76 -10.75
CA GLU A 94 -3.79 -19.12 -11.20
C GLU A 94 -3.73 -20.60 -11.58
N GLY A 95 -4.25 -21.49 -10.73
CA GLY A 95 -4.29 -22.93 -11.00
C GLY A 95 -5.03 -23.27 -12.30
N MET A 96 -6.14 -22.59 -12.56
CA MET A 96 -6.91 -22.78 -13.80
C MET A 96 -6.18 -22.27 -15.05
N ALA A 97 -5.41 -21.18 -14.94
CA ALA A 97 -4.70 -20.61 -16.09
C ALA A 97 -3.48 -21.44 -16.55
N VAL A 98 -2.97 -22.35 -15.70
CA VAL A 98 -1.85 -23.25 -16.08
C VAL A 98 -2.32 -24.42 -16.95
N ASP A 99 -3.60 -24.79 -16.87
CA ASP A 99 -4.19 -25.90 -17.65
C ASP A 99 -4.56 -25.51 -19.10
N ASP A 100 -4.63 -24.22 -19.43
CA ASP A 100 -4.89 -23.71 -20.80
C ASP A 100 -3.62 -23.51 -21.65
N ALA A 101 -2.43 -23.83 -21.12
CA ALA A 101 -1.20 -23.87 -21.91
C ALA A 101 -1.09 -25.21 -22.65
N PRO A 102 -0.70 -25.26 -23.95
CA PRO A 102 -0.49 -26.52 -24.65
C PRO A 102 0.62 -27.31 -23.93
N SER A 103 0.22 -28.38 -23.26
CA SER A 103 1.12 -29.22 -22.47
C SER A 103 2.13 -29.95 -23.34
N ILE A 104 3.43 -29.76 -23.06
CA ILE A 104 4.53 -30.51 -23.67
C ILE A 104 4.94 -31.73 -22.80
N TYR A 105 4.20 -32.07 -21.73
CA TYR A 105 4.53 -33.26 -20.92
C TYR A 105 3.31 -34.10 -20.54
N PRO A 106 3.40 -35.45 -20.60
CA PRO A 106 2.27 -36.31 -20.28
C PRO A 106 2.01 -36.35 -18.77
N LYS A 107 0.77 -36.07 -18.39
CA LYS A 107 0.27 -36.20 -17.00
C LYS A 107 0.25 -37.69 -16.61
N ARG A 108 0.84 -38.06 -15.47
CA ARG A 108 0.59 -39.35 -14.78
C ARG A 108 -0.58 -39.18 -13.81
N PRO A 109 -1.57 -40.09 -13.80
CA PRO A 109 -2.68 -40.01 -12.85
C PRO A 109 -2.24 -40.53 -11.48
N VAL A 110 -2.56 -39.77 -10.42
CA VAL A 110 -2.46 -40.23 -9.03
C VAL A 110 -3.84 -40.71 -8.60
N THR A 111 -3.97 -42.01 -8.35
CA THR A 111 -5.15 -42.62 -7.73
C THR A 111 -5.12 -42.39 -6.22
N VAL A 112 -6.23 -41.89 -5.69
CA VAL A 112 -6.47 -41.75 -4.25
C VAL A 112 -6.91 -43.11 -3.68
N SER A 113 -6.14 -43.65 -2.74
CA SER A 113 -6.58 -44.81 -1.94
C SER A 113 -6.82 -44.38 -0.49
N LYS A 114 -8.07 -44.54 -0.05
CA LYS A 114 -8.50 -44.47 1.36
C LYS A 114 -7.90 -45.65 2.13
N VAL A 115 -7.45 -45.37 3.34
CA VAL A 115 -7.04 -46.36 4.36
C VAL A 115 -8.27 -46.94 5.04
N GLN A 116 -8.36 -48.26 5.12
CA GLN A 116 -9.00 -49.03 6.20
C GLN A 116 -8.33 -50.42 6.26
N ASP A 117 -7.74 -50.73 7.41
CA ASP A 117 -7.35 -52.08 7.90
C ASP A 117 -8.63 -52.78 8.44
N PRO A 118 -8.74 -54.12 8.64
CA PRO A 118 -7.73 -54.97 9.28
C PRO A 118 -7.59 -56.44 8.78
N GLY A 119 -6.40 -57.03 9.00
CA GLY A 119 -6.32 -58.39 9.58
C GLY A 119 -5.70 -59.54 8.75
N LEU A 120 -4.74 -60.19 9.41
CA LEU A 120 -4.45 -61.65 9.44
C LEU A 120 -3.50 -62.34 8.42
N THR A 121 -2.50 -63.01 9.03
CA THR A 121 -1.76 -64.24 8.67
C THR A 121 -0.41 -64.19 7.91
N ARG A 122 0.67 -64.34 8.70
CA ARG A 122 1.68 -65.43 8.73
C ARG A 122 2.15 -66.03 7.37
N SER A 123 3.47 -65.97 7.08
CA SER A 123 4.43 -67.13 7.04
C SER A 123 5.74 -66.88 6.23
N LYS A 124 6.88 -67.05 6.94
CA LYS A 124 8.16 -67.77 6.61
C LYS A 124 8.84 -67.76 5.21
N GLY A 125 10.17 -67.57 5.25
CA GLY A 125 11.22 -68.25 4.42
C GLY A 125 12.39 -67.31 4.07
N ARG A 126 13.60 -67.33 4.69
CA ARG A 126 14.81 -68.19 4.43
C ARG A 126 15.22 -68.17 2.94
N THR A 127 16.44 -67.86 2.48
CA THR A 127 17.87 -68.17 2.84
C THR A 127 18.80 -67.22 2.03
N GLY A 128 19.96 -66.76 2.54
CA GLY A 128 21.33 -67.27 2.22
C GLY A 128 21.90 -66.61 0.94
N ASP A 129 23.15 -66.20 0.74
CA ASP A 129 24.46 -66.27 1.40
C ASP A 129 25.39 -65.22 0.73
N GLY A 130 26.56 -64.91 1.31
CA GLY A 130 27.77 -64.60 0.52
C GLY A 130 28.56 -63.31 0.82
N GLU A 131 29.60 -63.45 1.66
CA GLU A 131 30.98 -62.88 1.60
C GLU A 131 31.20 -61.35 1.41
N ALA A 132 31.78 -60.57 2.33
CA ALA A 132 33.12 -60.58 2.99
C ALA A 132 34.27 -59.92 2.17
N LEU A 133 35.06 -59.11 2.90
CA LEU A 133 36.35 -58.44 2.58
C LEU A 133 36.23 -57.00 2.00
N GLY A 134 36.88 -55.96 2.52
CA GLY A 134 37.92 -55.88 3.54
C GLY A 134 38.21 -54.46 4.04
N ASP A 135 38.90 -54.44 5.18
CA ASP A 135 39.44 -53.34 5.98
C ASP A 135 40.30 -52.30 5.22
N THR A 136 40.30 -51.05 5.68
CA THR A 136 41.42 -50.51 6.50
C THR A 136 41.16 -49.08 7.00
N CYS A 137 41.60 -48.87 8.24
CA CYS A 137 41.59 -47.66 9.03
C CYS A 137 43.00 -47.04 9.17
N ASN A 138 43.08 -45.73 9.44
CA ASN A 138 44.00 -44.98 10.33
C ASN A 138 44.20 -43.54 9.82
N VAL A 139 43.84 -42.46 10.53
CA VAL A 139 44.26 -41.92 11.84
C VAL A 139 45.54 -41.06 11.78
N SER A 140 45.31 -39.74 11.99
CA SER A 140 46.09 -38.74 12.75
C SER A 140 47.39 -38.13 12.19
N LEU A 141 47.48 -36.79 12.18
CA LEU A 141 48.20 -35.98 13.19
C LEU A 141 48.32 -34.49 12.74
N GLN A 142 48.12 -33.56 13.69
CA GLN A 142 48.44 -32.13 13.55
C GLN A 142 49.96 -31.88 13.56
N PRO A 143 50.39 -30.62 13.32
CA PRO A 143 50.99 -29.91 14.46
C PRO A 143 50.62 -28.41 14.60
N ARG A 144 50.75 -27.94 15.84
CA ARG A 144 50.64 -26.55 16.35
C ARG A 144 52.02 -25.98 16.67
N GLY A 145 52.16 -24.65 16.62
CA GLY A 145 53.04 -23.85 17.50
C GLY A 145 53.51 -22.52 16.87
N ARG A 146 53.83 -21.41 17.57
CA ARG A 146 53.52 -20.87 18.91
C ARG A 146 54.08 -19.42 18.98
N ARG A 147 53.31 -18.47 19.56
CA ARG A 147 53.62 -17.22 20.33
C ARG A 147 54.69 -16.18 19.93
N GLN A 148 54.31 -14.89 20.00
CA GLN A 148 54.84 -13.83 20.91
C GLN A 148 54.03 -12.50 20.84
N GLY A 149 53.90 -11.77 21.97
CA GLY A 149 53.53 -10.32 22.09
C GLY A 149 54.68 -9.57 22.82
N PRO A 150 54.61 -8.31 23.34
CA PRO A 150 53.45 -7.41 23.62
C PRO A 150 53.67 -5.86 23.34
N GLY A 151 52.66 -5.00 23.59
CA GLY A 151 52.84 -3.61 24.11
C GLY A 151 52.38 -2.38 23.25
N PRO A 152 52.07 -1.20 23.87
CA PRO A 152 50.97 -0.29 23.45
C PRO A 152 51.36 1.17 23.06
N SER A 153 50.50 1.92 22.33
CA SER A 153 50.34 3.40 22.44
C SER A 153 49.25 4.01 21.53
N SER A 154 48.32 4.73 22.16
CA SER A 154 47.57 5.97 21.84
C SER A 154 47.46 6.61 20.43
N THR A 155 46.24 7.15 20.18
CA THR A 155 45.83 8.36 19.40
C THR A 155 46.02 8.30 17.86
N GLU A 156 45.09 8.65 16.97
CA GLU A 156 44.20 9.82 16.90
C GLU A 156 42.91 9.54 16.08
N ASN A 157 41.94 10.45 16.22
CA ASN A 157 40.69 10.53 15.47
C ASN A 157 40.91 10.74 13.97
N GLU A 158 40.21 9.99 13.12
CA GLU A 158 39.73 10.53 11.85
C GLU A 158 38.37 9.92 11.48
N VAL A 159 37.39 10.81 11.41
CA VAL A 159 36.02 10.56 10.94
C VAL A 159 36.07 10.63 9.42
N THR A 160 35.96 9.47 8.76
CA THR A 160 35.71 9.40 7.31
C THR A 160 34.43 8.61 7.04
N SER A 161 33.43 9.34 6.53
CA SER A 161 32.15 8.87 6.03
C SER A 161 32.29 7.75 5.00
N PRO A 162 31.53 6.64 5.08
CA PRO A 162 31.48 5.66 4.01
C PRO A 162 30.36 6.03 3.03
N LEU A 163 30.57 7.08 2.25
CA LEU A 163 29.82 7.30 1.01
C LEU A 163 30.84 7.33 -0.11
N LEU A 164 30.66 6.42 -1.09
CA LEU A 164 31.56 6.09 -2.21
C LEU A 164 32.62 5.00 -1.95
N ALA A 165 32.18 3.79 -1.57
CA ALA A 165 32.93 2.58 -1.88
C ALA A 165 32.01 1.37 -1.98
N ASN A 166 31.39 1.19 -3.15
CA ASN A 166 30.99 -0.12 -3.65
C ASN A 166 31.02 -0.10 -5.18
N VAL A 167 32.19 0.21 -5.75
CA VAL A 167 32.51 -0.28 -7.10
C VAL A 167 32.93 -1.72 -6.92
N SER A 168 31.95 -2.62 -6.91
CA SER A 168 32.19 -4.06 -6.93
C SER A 168 32.88 -4.44 -8.25
N LEU A 169 33.93 -5.25 -8.17
CA LEU A 169 34.56 -5.92 -9.32
C LEU A 169 33.48 -6.57 -10.21
N PRO A 170 33.63 -6.58 -11.55
CA PRO A 170 32.68 -7.21 -12.44
C PRO A 170 32.77 -8.73 -12.26
N GLY A 171 31.86 -9.32 -11.46
CA GLY A 171 31.93 -10.76 -11.19
C GLY A 171 30.77 -11.39 -10.42
N SER A 172 30.10 -10.72 -9.49
CA SER A 172 28.91 -11.32 -8.84
C SER A 172 28.03 -10.29 -8.13
N VAL A 173 27.22 -9.53 -8.89
CA VAL A 173 26.04 -8.91 -8.28
C VAL A 173 25.12 -10.05 -7.84
N LYS A 174 24.92 -10.19 -6.53
CA LYS A 174 24.06 -11.24 -5.97
C LYS A 174 22.62 -10.93 -6.35
N ARG A 175 21.97 -11.87 -7.05
CA ARG A 175 20.54 -11.78 -7.33
C ARG A 175 19.72 -11.77 -6.04
N LEU A 176 18.75 -10.87 -5.98
CA LEU A 176 17.79 -10.80 -4.89
C LEU A 176 16.84 -12.00 -4.91
N GLY A 177 16.29 -12.30 -3.74
CA GLY A 177 15.44 -13.47 -3.52
C GLY A 177 13.98 -13.10 -3.32
N ARG A 178 13.22 -14.07 -2.81
CA ARG A 178 11.80 -13.91 -2.47
C ARG A 178 11.54 -12.92 -1.33
N ALA A 179 12.53 -12.67 -0.49
CA ALA A 179 12.40 -11.75 0.64
C ALA A 179 12.29 -10.29 0.16
N GLU A 180 12.98 -9.95 -0.93
CA GLU A 180 13.01 -8.59 -1.47
C GLU A 180 12.06 -8.43 -2.68
N LEU A 181 12.04 -9.41 -3.58
CA LEU A 181 11.29 -9.32 -4.84
C LEU A 181 9.89 -9.96 -4.77
N GLY A 182 9.53 -10.48 -3.59
CA GLY A 182 8.25 -11.14 -3.35
C GLY A 182 8.15 -12.57 -3.92
N PRO A 183 6.93 -13.16 -3.92
CA PRO A 183 6.69 -14.56 -4.29
C PRO A 183 7.22 -14.93 -5.68
N TYR A 184 7.19 -13.94 -6.58
CA TYR A 184 7.49 -14.07 -8.01
C TYR A 184 8.91 -13.60 -8.37
N ALA A 185 9.83 -13.58 -7.40
CA ALA A 185 11.23 -13.16 -7.56
C ALA A 185 11.96 -13.74 -8.79
N HIS A 186 11.64 -14.97 -9.17
CA HIS A 186 12.28 -15.68 -10.28
C HIS A 186 11.41 -15.79 -11.53
N GLU A 187 10.26 -15.10 -11.55
CA GLU A 187 9.35 -15.08 -12.69
C GLU A 187 10.01 -14.38 -13.88
N LYS A 188 9.91 -15.01 -15.05
CA LYS A 188 10.33 -14.42 -16.33
C LYS A 188 9.24 -13.54 -16.96
N ARG A 189 7.98 -13.92 -16.81
CA ARG A 189 6.82 -13.21 -17.33
C ARG A 189 5.58 -13.56 -16.51
N MET A 190 4.76 -12.56 -16.24
CA MET A 190 3.47 -12.70 -15.58
C MET A 190 2.43 -13.39 -16.48
N PRO A 191 1.36 -13.98 -15.92
CA PRO A 191 0.27 -14.55 -16.69
C PRO A 191 -0.39 -13.56 -17.65
N ALA A 192 -0.83 -14.04 -18.82
CA ALA A 192 -1.42 -13.18 -19.86
C ALA A 192 -2.73 -12.49 -19.41
N TRP A 193 -3.51 -13.13 -18.54
CA TRP A 193 -4.72 -12.51 -17.98
C TRP A 193 -4.39 -11.30 -17.09
N LEU A 194 -3.35 -11.41 -16.26
CA LEU A 194 -2.93 -10.32 -15.38
C LEU A 194 -2.31 -9.18 -16.19
N ARG A 195 -1.49 -9.51 -17.19
CA ARG A 195 -0.97 -8.51 -18.11
C ARG A 195 -2.10 -7.70 -18.76
N ARG A 196 -3.14 -8.37 -19.28
CA ARG A 196 -4.31 -7.70 -19.87
C ARG A 196 -5.06 -6.84 -18.86
N LEU A 197 -5.20 -7.30 -17.61
CA LEU A 197 -5.78 -6.50 -16.53
C LEU A 197 -4.98 -5.21 -16.29
N LEU A 198 -3.65 -5.29 -16.24
CA LEU A 198 -2.76 -4.14 -16.05
C LEU A 198 -2.71 -3.20 -17.27
N GLU A 199 -2.87 -3.73 -18.49
CA GLU A 199 -2.97 -2.95 -19.74
C GLU A 199 -4.29 -2.19 -19.82
N GLN A 200 -5.40 -2.82 -19.40
CA GLN A 200 -6.73 -2.19 -19.38
C GLN A 200 -6.85 -1.13 -18.30
N GLY A 201 -6.18 -1.32 -17.16
CA GLY A 201 -6.25 -0.41 -16.03
C GLY A 201 -7.60 -0.46 -15.32
N ALA A 202 -7.82 0.50 -14.43
CA ALA A 202 -9.06 0.55 -13.66
C ALA A 202 -10.23 1.01 -14.54
N LYS A 203 -11.42 0.51 -14.21
CA LYS A 203 -12.64 0.95 -14.87
C LYS A 203 -12.81 2.46 -14.65
N LYS A 204 -13.07 3.16 -15.74
CA LYS A 204 -13.35 4.59 -15.76
C LYS A 204 -14.86 4.79 -15.92
N THR A 205 -15.41 5.69 -15.12
CA THR A 205 -16.80 6.09 -15.17
C THR A 205 -16.86 7.58 -15.50
N GLN A 206 -17.71 7.96 -16.44
CA GLN A 206 -17.97 9.36 -16.77
C GLN A 206 -19.29 9.79 -16.15
N SER A 207 -19.25 10.82 -15.32
CA SER A 207 -20.43 11.45 -14.72
C SER A 207 -20.52 12.91 -15.16
N ASN A 208 -21.74 13.44 -15.22
CA ASN A 208 -21.97 14.85 -15.47
C ASN A 208 -22.06 15.57 -14.12
N ILE A 209 -21.25 16.60 -13.92
CA ILE A 209 -21.25 17.44 -12.71
C ILE A 209 -21.61 18.87 -13.10
N ILE A 210 -22.53 19.46 -12.35
CA ILE A 210 -22.90 20.87 -12.49
C ILE A 210 -21.90 21.69 -11.68
N GLY A 211 -21.10 22.52 -12.36
CA GLY A 211 -20.18 23.43 -11.71
C GLY A 211 -20.90 24.55 -10.94
N PRO A 212 -20.19 25.30 -10.08
CA PRO A 212 -20.76 26.41 -9.30
C PRO A 212 -21.42 27.50 -10.16
N ASN A 213 -21.07 27.56 -11.45
CA ASN A 213 -21.64 28.47 -12.45
C ASN A 213 -22.88 27.89 -13.17
N GLY A 214 -23.44 26.76 -12.71
CA GLY A 214 -24.56 26.08 -13.33
C GLY A 214 -24.20 25.34 -14.63
N LYS A 215 -22.92 25.30 -15.02
CA LYS A 215 -22.49 24.66 -16.27
C LYS A 215 -22.24 23.17 -16.06
N LEU A 216 -22.78 22.34 -16.94
CA LEU A 216 -22.46 20.92 -17.03
C LEU A 216 -21.01 20.71 -17.45
N SER A 217 -20.28 19.93 -16.66
CA SER A 217 -18.93 19.45 -16.91
C SER A 217 -18.92 17.93 -16.83
N LYS A 218 -18.08 17.27 -17.62
CA LYS A 218 -17.90 15.81 -17.53
C LYS A 218 -16.74 15.54 -16.58
N LEU A 219 -16.99 14.80 -15.51
CA LEU A 219 -15.95 14.27 -14.64
C LEU A 219 -15.69 12.80 -15.02
N GLU A 220 -14.45 12.48 -15.33
CA GLU A 220 -13.99 11.10 -15.45
C GLU A 220 -13.38 10.67 -14.11
N THR A 221 -13.88 9.58 -13.55
CA THR A 221 -13.38 8.98 -12.31
C THR A 221 -12.90 7.56 -12.56
N SER A 222 -11.72 7.20 -12.05
CA SER A 222 -11.22 5.83 -12.05
C SER A 222 -11.63 5.11 -10.76
N ASP A 223 -12.13 3.87 -10.86
CA ASP A 223 -12.61 3.09 -9.70
C ASP A 223 -11.56 2.80 -8.61
N ASN A 224 -10.28 3.03 -8.91
CA ASN A 224 -9.16 2.82 -7.99
C ASN A 224 -8.47 4.14 -7.58
N GLU A 225 -9.04 5.29 -7.92
CA GLU A 225 -8.52 6.61 -7.56
C GLU A 225 -9.53 7.34 -6.67
N ALA A 226 -9.04 8.02 -5.64
CA ALA A 226 -9.85 8.91 -4.80
C ALA A 226 -9.13 10.25 -4.62
N SER A 227 -9.80 11.33 -5.03
CA SER A 227 -9.32 12.72 -4.86
C SER A 227 -9.89 13.34 -3.58
N ASN A 228 -9.31 14.46 -3.12
CA ASN A 228 -9.77 15.25 -1.96
C ASN A 228 -9.74 14.52 -0.61
N VAL A 229 -9.09 13.36 -0.54
CA VAL A 229 -8.99 12.55 0.67
C VAL A 229 -8.25 13.30 1.78
N ILE A 230 -7.15 13.97 1.43
CA ILE A 230 -6.36 14.77 2.38
C ILE A 230 -7.20 15.92 2.93
N SER A 231 -7.96 16.62 2.09
CA SER A 231 -8.87 17.69 2.51
C SER A 231 -9.96 17.18 3.47
N LEU A 232 -10.47 15.97 3.24
CA LEU A 232 -11.41 15.34 4.17
C LEU A 232 -10.72 14.99 5.50
N LEU A 233 -9.53 14.40 5.45
CA LEU A 233 -8.76 14.05 6.65
C LEU A 233 -8.38 15.28 7.49
N SER A 234 -8.06 16.40 6.85
CA SER A 234 -7.73 17.64 7.53
C SER A 234 -8.95 18.18 8.29
N GLN A 235 -10.14 18.15 7.66
CA GLN A 235 -11.40 18.52 8.33
C GLN A 235 -11.74 17.60 9.50
N LEU A 236 -11.50 16.28 9.35
CA LEU A 236 -11.73 15.32 10.43
C LEU A 236 -10.76 15.55 11.61
N CYS A 237 -9.48 15.83 11.33
CA CYS A 237 -8.50 16.18 12.36
C CYS A 237 -8.85 17.49 13.08
N GLU A 238 -9.41 18.47 12.34
CA GLU A 238 -9.88 19.72 12.92
C GLU A 238 -10.98 19.48 13.97
N GLN A 239 -11.91 18.56 13.68
CA GLN A 239 -13.02 18.22 14.57
C GLN A 239 -12.65 17.27 15.73
N ASP A 240 -11.63 16.42 15.56
CA ASP A 240 -11.23 15.45 16.57
C ASP A 240 -10.55 16.12 17.78
N LYS A 241 -11.24 16.19 18.93
CA LYS A 241 -10.74 16.81 20.17
C LYS A 241 -9.48 16.14 20.75
N SER A 242 -9.20 14.90 20.35
CA SER A 242 -8.00 14.18 20.80
C SER A 242 -6.74 14.55 20.01
N VAL A 243 -6.90 15.14 18.83
CA VAL A 243 -5.80 15.69 18.03
C VAL A 243 -5.43 17.05 18.58
N GLN A 244 -4.15 17.25 18.88
CA GLN A 244 -3.60 18.54 19.30
C GLN A 244 -3.11 19.35 18.10
N ARG A 245 -2.35 18.72 17.19
CA ARG A 245 -1.95 19.30 15.92
C ARG A 245 -1.89 18.22 14.84
N ALA A 246 -2.20 18.56 13.60
CA ALA A 246 -2.02 17.68 12.45
C ALA A 246 -1.39 18.42 11.27
N PHE A 247 -0.53 17.73 10.53
CA PHE A 247 0.18 18.28 9.39
C PHE A 247 0.00 17.36 8.20
N PHE A 248 -0.24 17.93 7.03
CA PHE A 248 -0.53 17.20 5.81
C PHE A 248 0.35 17.68 4.66
N CYS A 249 0.67 16.76 3.74
CA CYS A 249 1.21 17.12 2.43
C CYS A 249 0.14 17.84 1.58
N SER A 250 0.48 18.17 0.34
CA SER A 250 -0.44 18.84 -0.57
C SER A 250 -1.74 18.07 -0.76
N PRO A 251 -2.92 18.74 -0.72
CA PRO A 251 -4.21 18.10 -0.95
C PRO A 251 -4.40 17.58 -2.39
N LYS A 252 -3.44 17.87 -3.27
CA LYS A 252 -3.38 17.46 -4.67
C LYS A 252 -2.98 16.00 -4.88
N VAL A 253 -2.54 15.30 -3.83
CA VAL A 253 -2.27 13.85 -3.90
C VAL A 253 -3.59 13.09 -4.01
N ARG A 254 -3.69 12.23 -5.03
CA ARG A 254 -4.79 11.26 -5.15
C ARG A 254 -4.41 9.98 -4.38
N GLN A 255 -5.35 9.39 -3.65
CA GLN A 255 -5.16 8.03 -3.16
C GLN A 255 -5.40 7.04 -4.29
N ILE A 256 -4.50 6.07 -4.45
CA ILE A 256 -4.58 5.07 -5.50
C ILE A 256 -4.52 3.68 -4.89
N SER A 257 -5.58 2.90 -5.10
CA SER A 257 -5.66 1.52 -4.64
C SER A 257 -5.29 0.51 -5.74
N LYS A 258 -4.97 -0.71 -5.32
CA LYS A 258 -4.90 -1.89 -6.20
C LYS A 258 -6.26 -2.17 -6.83
N MET A 259 -6.22 -2.80 -8.00
CA MET A 259 -7.42 -3.36 -8.63
C MET A 259 -7.73 -4.75 -8.04
N PRO A 260 -8.99 -5.20 -8.11
CA PRO A 260 -9.34 -6.58 -7.77
C PRO A 260 -8.48 -7.57 -8.57
N ARG A 261 -7.94 -8.60 -7.88
CA ARG A 261 -7.11 -9.67 -8.47
C ARG A 261 -5.76 -9.22 -9.07
N GLU A 262 -5.30 -8.03 -8.74
CA GLU A 262 -4.03 -7.47 -9.23
C GLU A 262 -2.80 -8.16 -8.62
N GLY A 263 -2.84 -8.51 -7.33
CA GLY A 263 -1.69 -8.99 -6.56
C GLY A 263 -0.85 -7.87 -5.95
N GLY A 264 0.40 -8.18 -5.58
CA GLY A 264 1.32 -7.25 -4.89
C GLY A 264 2.08 -6.30 -5.81
N PHE A 265 1.50 -5.13 -6.12
CA PHE A 265 2.15 -4.05 -6.87
C PHE A 265 2.21 -2.72 -6.08
N CYS A 266 2.26 -2.80 -4.74
CA CYS A 266 2.19 -1.63 -3.85
C CYS A 266 3.24 -0.56 -4.19
N GLY A 267 4.50 -0.94 -4.45
CA GLY A 267 5.55 0.02 -4.79
C GLY A 267 5.21 0.85 -6.03
N TYR A 268 4.62 0.24 -7.05
CA TYR A 268 4.17 0.94 -8.26
C TYR A 268 2.98 1.86 -7.98
N ARG A 269 2.02 1.41 -7.16
CA ARG A 269 0.86 2.25 -6.77
C ARG A 269 1.28 3.46 -5.94
N ASN A 270 2.25 3.31 -5.05
CA ASN A 270 2.83 4.43 -4.32
C ASN A 270 3.56 5.40 -5.26
N ILE A 271 4.32 4.92 -6.26
CA ILE A 271 4.89 5.79 -7.31
C ILE A 271 3.79 6.55 -8.05
N GLN A 272 2.66 5.92 -8.40
CA GLN A 272 1.54 6.63 -9.01
C GLN A 272 0.97 7.72 -8.08
N MET A 273 0.90 7.50 -6.77
CA MET A 273 0.45 8.52 -5.82
C MET A 273 1.40 9.71 -5.78
N LEU A 274 2.71 9.48 -5.79
CA LEU A 274 3.71 10.56 -5.92
C LEU A 274 3.54 11.30 -7.26
N ILE A 275 3.38 10.59 -8.37
CA ILE A 275 3.16 11.20 -9.70
C ILE A 275 1.89 12.05 -9.73
N SER A 276 0.81 11.62 -9.07
CA SER A 276 -0.44 12.39 -9.02
C SER A 276 -0.22 13.79 -8.42
N TYR A 277 0.62 13.89 -7.37
CA TYR A 277 1.01 15.19 -6.82
C TYR A 277 1.81 16.02 -7.82
N ILE A 278 2.77 15.40 -8.51
CA ILE A 278 3.62 16.09 -9.48
C ILE A 278 2.77 16.69 -10.62
N GLN A 279 1.86 15.89 -11.17
CA GLN A 279 0.92 16.30 -12.22
C GLN A 279 0.04 17.47 -11.76
N GLU A 280 -0.69 17.29 -10.67
CA GLU A 280 -1.66 18.28 -10.17
C GLU A 280 -0.99 19.55 -9.64
N SER A 281 0.25 19.45 -9.18
CA SER A 281 1.01 20.58 -8.66
C SER A 281 1.77 21.34 -9.74
N HIS A 282 1.85 20.80 -10.97
CA HIS A 282 2.62 21.36 -12.09
C HIS A 282 4.07 21.72 -11.70
N ILE A 283 4.71 20.88 -10.90
CA ILE A 283 6.11 21.08 -10.48
C ILE A 283 7.09 20.56 -11.53
N SER A 284 8.39 20.80 -11.33
CA SER A 284 9.45 20.33 -12.25
C SER A 284 9.31 18.83 -12.55
N GLY A 285 9.41 18.47 -13.83
CA GLY A 285 9.29 17.09 -14.31
C GLY A 285 7.85 16.61 -14.56
N HIS A 286 6.83 17.44 -14.30
CA HIS A 286 5.43 17.07 -14.59
C HIS A 286 5.18 16.82 -16.08
N GLU A 287 5.95 17.45 -16.97
CA GLU A 287 5.88 17.29 -18.42
C GLU A 287 6.16 15.86 -18.90
N HIS A 288 6.82 15.05 -18.06
CA HIS A 288 7.06 13.63 -18.35
C HIS A 288 5.83 12.76 -18.12
N PHE A 289 4.79 13.29 -17.47
CA PHE A 289 3.57 12.57 -17.15
C PHE A 289 2.40 13.18 -17.92
N THR A 290 1.72 12.36 -18.73
CA THR A 290 0.50 12.76 -19.47
C THR A 290 -0.67 13.08 -18.54
N GLU A 291 -1.84 13.47 -19.04
CA GLU A 291 -3.04 13.68 -18.20
C GLU A 291 -3.46 12.42 -17.41
N THR A 292 -3.18 11.23 -17.93
CA THR A 292 -3.42 9.95 -17.25
C THR A 292 -2.16 9.46 -16.54
N LEU A 293 -2.35 8.87 -15.35
CA LEU A 293 -1.27 8.21 -14.62
C LEU A 293 -0.68 7.03 -15.40
N PRO A 294 0.64 6.80 -15.35
CA PRO A 294 1.26 5.67 -16.04
C PRO A 294 0.81 4.35 -15.42
N THR A 295 0.55 3.35 -16.26
CA THR A 295 0.22 1.98 -15.82
C THR A 295 1.42 1.31 -15.14
N ILE A 296 1.18 0.23 -14.41
CA ILE A 296 2.26 -0.59 -13.81
C ILE A 296 3.28 -1.02 -14.87
N LEU A 297 2.82 -1.42 -16.06
CA LEU A 297 3.71 -1.86 -17.15
C LEU A 297 4.53 -0.69 -17.71
N GLN A 298 3.94 0.50 -17.82
CA GLN A 298 4.68 1.71 -18.22
C GLN A 298 5.72 2.11 -17.18
N LEU A 299 5.39 2.00 -15.88
CA LEU A 299 6.34 2.25 -14.79
C LEU A 299 7.51 1.26 -14.82
N GLN A 300 7.25 -0.04 -15.07
CA GLN A 300 8.32 -1.02 -15.27
C GLN A 300 9.26 -0.62 -16.40
N ASP A 301 8.70 -0.17 -17.53
CA ASP A 301 9.49 0.29 -18.67
C ASP A 301 10.29 1.56 -18.36
N MET A 302 9.73 2.49 -17.58
CA MET A 302 10.39 3.72 -17.14
C MET A 302 11.55 3.43 -16.19
N ILE A 303 11.35 2.57 -15.20
CA ILE A 303 12.39 2.14 -14.26
C ILE A 303 13.52 1.41 -15.01
N GLU A 304 13.18 0.51 -15.93
CA GLU A 304 14.21 -0.19 -16.71
C GLU A 304 15.01 0.77 -17.59
N ARG A 305 14.37 1.80 -18.17
CA ARG A 305 15.08 2.87 -18.90
C ARG A 305 15.97 3.70 -17.98
N ALA A 306 15.55 3.99 -16.75
CA ALA A 306 16.39 4.67 -15.77
C ALA A 306 17.68 3.89 -15.49
N TRP A 307 17.59 2.56 -15.40
CA TRP A 307 18.76 1.68 -15.29
C TRP A 307 19.66 1.75 -16.53
N ASP A 308 19.08 1.78 -17.75
CA ASP A 308 19.84 1.95 -19.00
C ASP A 308 20.57 3.31 -19.05
N MET A 309 20.02 4.33 -18.40
CA MET A 309 20.63 5.66 -18.24
C MET A 309 21.68 5.72 -17.12
N GLY A 310 21.88 4.64 -16.35
CA GLY A 310 22.89 4.55 -15.30
C GLY A 310 22.39 4.84 -13.88
N PHE A 311 21.13 5.26 -13.69
CA PHE A 311 20.56 5.50 -12.36
C PHE A 311 20.22 4.18 -11.68
N ASN A 312 20.76 3.93 -10.47
CA ASN A 312 20.56 2.69 -9.71
C ASN A 312 20.64 1.41 -10.57
N SER A 313 21.54 1.39 -11.55
CA SER A 313 21.60 0.38 -12.62
C SER A 313 21.89 -1.05 -12.10
N VAL A 314 22.43 -1.18 -10.90
CA VAL A 314 22.61 -2.45 -10.19
C VAL A 314 21.28 -3.20 -10.01
N GLY A 315 20.17 -2.48 -9.88
CA GLY A 315 18.81 -3.04 -9.76
C GLY A 315 18.46 -3.97 -10.92
N ARG A 316 18.96 -3.74 -12.14
CA ARG A 316 18.75 -4.64 -13.28
C ARG A 316 19.37 -6.01 -13.04
N ALA A 317 20.59 -6.07 -12.51
CA ALA A 317 21.29 -7.31 -12.23
C ALA A 317 20.69 -8.03 -11.00
N GLU A 318 20.38 -7.27 -9.95
CA GLU A 318 19.77 -7.74 -8.71
C GLU A 318 18.40 -8.38 -8.92
N THR A 319 17.55 -7.75 -9.73
CA THR A 319 16.18 -8.21 -10.01
C THR A 319 16.11 -9.21 -11.18
N GLY A 320 17.10 -9.16 -12.08
CA GLY A 320 17.04 -9.86 -13.35
C GLY A 320 16.06 -9.25 -14.36
N GLY A 321 15.70 -7.97 -14.18
CA GLY A 321 14.67 -7.27 -14.95
C GLY A 321 13.29 -7.43 -14.33
N ILE A 322 12.47 -6.38 -14.45
CA ILE A 322 11.14 -6.30 -13.84
C ILE A 322 10.02 -6.25 -14.88
N ARG A 323 10.33 -5.92 -16.14
CA ARG A 323 9.37 -5.78 -17.22
C ARG A 323 8.51 -7.02 -17.42
N GLY A 324 7.20 -6.80 -17.37
CA GLY A 324 6.22 -7.86 -17.56
C GLY A 324 6.26 -8.94 -16.48
N THR A 325 6.79 -8.65 -15.29
CA THR A 325 6.84 -9.59 -14.15
C THR A 325 6.09 -9.04 -12.94
N ARG A 326 5.82 -9.90 -11.95
CA ARG A 326 5.19 -9.53 -10.68
C ARG A 326 6.19 -9.24 -9.56
N LYS A 327 7.43 -8.89 -9.91
CA LYS A 327 8.46 -8.59 -8.91
C LYS A 327 8.10 -7.31 -8.17
N TYR A 328 8.25 -7.36 -6.85
CA TYR A 328 8.18 -6.19 -6.01
C TYR A 328 9.34 -5.26 -6.35
N ILE A 329 9.09 -3.97 -6.12
CA ILE A 329 10.07 -2.90 -6.23
C ILE A 329 10.10 -2.15 -4.90
N GLY A 330 11.17 -1.40 -4.65
CA GLY A 330 11.28 -0.55 -3.47
C GLY A 330 11.82 0.83 -3.77
N THR A 331 12.37 1.46 -2.73
CA THR A 331 12.94 2.80 -2.79
C THR A 331 13.98 2.98 -3.91
N PRO A 332 14.90 2.03 -4.19
CA PRO A 332 15.88 2.20 -5.26
C PRO A 332 15.25 2.35 -6.65
N GLU A 333 14.19 1.60 -6.96
CA GLU A 333 13.47 1.72 -8.24
C GLU A 333 12.70 3.03 -8.36
N ALA A 334 12.02 3.44 -7.28
CA ALA A 334 11.31 4.72 -7.24
C ALA A 334 12.28 5.89 -7.44
N GLN A 335 13.41 5.87 -6.74
CA GLN A 335 14.45 6.89 -6.86
C GLN A 335 15.07 6.90 -8.26
N ALA A 336 15.35 5.72 -8.84
CA ALA A 336 15.88 5.63 -10.21
C ALA A 336 14.95 6.32 -11.21
N LEU A 337 13.64 6.04 -11.11
CA LEU A 337 12.63 6.64 -11.96
C LEU A 337 12.63 8.17 -11.85
N PHE A 338 12.50 8.72 -10.64
CA PHE A 338 12.40 10.18 -10.47
C PHE A 338 13.69 10.90 -10.87
N LEU A 339 14.86 10.41 -10.46
CA LEU A 339 16.14 11.03 -10.83
C LEU A 339 16.39 10.99 -12.34
N SER A 340 15.99 9.90 -13.02
CA SER A 340 16.13 9.80 -14.49
C SER A 340 15.27 10.80 -15.26
N LEU A 341 14.22 11.32 -14.62
CA LEU A 341 13.32 12.35 -15.15
C LEU A 341 13.70 13.76 -14.69
N GLY A 342 14.86 13.94 -14.05
CA GLY A 342 15.29 15.23 -13.52
C GLY A 342 14.45 15.74 -12.33
N ILE A 343 13.76 14.83 -11.64
CA ILE A 343 12.98 15.15 -10.43
C ILE A 343 13.85 14.80 -9.22
N ASP A 344 14.26 15.84 -8.49
CA ASP A 344 15.11 15.69 -7.32
C ASP A 344 14.38 14.92 -6.21
N CYS A 345 15.02 13.86 -5.71
CA CYS A 345 14.54 13.12 -4.56
C CYS A 345 15.70 12.48 -3.78
N GLU A 346 15.51 12.38 -2.47
CA GLU A 346 16.47 11.77 -1.56
C GLU A 346 15.90 10.48 -0.98
N ALA A 347 16.76 9.47 -0.84
CA ALA A 347 16.42 8.20 -0.20
C ALA A 347 17.24 8.05 1.08
N SER A 348 16.55 7.83 2.19
CA SER A 348 17.17 7.59 3.49
C SER A 348 16.70 6.26 4.08
N SER A 349 17.64 5.45 4.59
CA SER A 349 17.31 4.27 5.39
C SER A 349 17.23 4.64 6.86
N ILE A 350 16.12 4.29 7.51
CA ILE A 350 15.94 4.47 8.96
C ILE A 350 16.04 3.09 9.61
N GLY A 351 17.02 2.95 10.50
CA GLY A 351 17.27 1.72 11.25
C GLY A 351 17.38 2.00 12.74
N GLU A 352 17.33 0.94 13.54
CA GLU A 352 17.55 1.04 14.98
C GLU A 352 19.00 1.43 15.26
N THR A 353 19.18 2.39 16.16
CA THR A 353 20.49 2.83 16.67
C THR A 353 20.58 2.50 18.15
N ARG A 354 21.76 2.66 18.77
CA ARG A 354 21.91 2.44 20.21
C ARG A 354 21.12 3.46 21.02
N GLU A 355 20.87 4.62 20.43
CA GLU A 355 20.28 5.80 21.07
C GLU A 355 18.78 5.96 20.78
N MET A 356 18.29 5.40 19.68
CA MET A 356 16.93 5.62 19.20
C MET A 356 16.37 4.40 18.46
N ARG A 357 15.14 4.02 18.81
CA ARG A 357 14.40 2.97 18.10
C ARG A 357 14.06 3.44 16.69
N ALA A 358 13.99 2.51 15.74
CA ALA A 358 13.76 2.84 14.33
C ALA A 358 12.47 3.64 14.10
N HIS A 359 11.40 3.35 14.84
CA HIS A 359 10.14 4.08 14.72
C HIS A 359 10.19 5.47 15.31
N ASP A 360 10.88 5.67 16.42
CA ASP A 360 11.06 7.01 17.00
C ASP A 360 11.84 7.91 16.01
N ALA A 361 12.87 7.36 15.36
CA ALA A 361 13.62 8.04 14.30
C ALA A 361 12.75 8.37 13.08
N LEU A 362 11.87 7.44 12.67
CA LEU A 362 10.90 7.67 11.60
C LEU A 362 9.94 8.81 11.93
N TYR A 363 9.35 8.81 13.13
CA TYR A 363 8.48 9.90 13.57
C TYR A 363 9.20 11.24 13.58
N ALA A 364 10.44 11.29 14.09
CA ALA A 364 11.24 12.51 14.12
C ALA A 364 11.53 13.04 12.71
N ALA A 365 11.93 12.16 11.78
CA ALA A 365 12.21 12.53 10.38
C ALA A 365 10.96 13.06 9.66
N VAL A 366 9.81 12.37 9.80
CA VAL A 366 8.54 12.80 9.19
C VAL A 366 8.06 14.12 9.79
N ALA A 367 8.15 14.27 11.12
CA ALA A 367 7.76 15.52 11.77
C ALA A 367 8.65 16.69 11.31
N ALA A 368 9.97 16.48 11.18
CA ALA A 368 10.89 17.50 10.67
C ALA A 368 10.56 17.89 9.23
N TYR A 369 10.27 16.90 8.37
CA TYR A 369 9.90 17.11 6.98
C TYR A 369 8.66 18.02 6.84
N PHE A 370 7.59 17.74 7.57
CA PHE A 370 6.36 18.53 7.45
C PHE A 370 6.46 19.88 8.15
N ARG A 371 7.14 19.96 9.31
CA ARG A 371 7.29 21.21 10.07
C ARG A 371 8.15 22.23 9.34
N CYS A 372 9.07 21.81 8.47
CA CYS A 372 9.94 22.76 7.76
C CYS A 372 9.16 23.71 6.82
N ALA A 373 7.93 23.34 6.43
CA ALA A 373 7.07 24.13 5.55
C ALA A 373 5.99 24.93 6.30
N CYS A 374 5.99 24.95 7.63
CA CYS A 374 4.96 25.62 8.44
C CYS A 374 5.59 26.59 9.45
N SER A 375 5.00 27.78 9.61
CA SER A 375 5.19 28.57 10.84
C SER A 375 4.31 27.97 11.94
N LEU A 376 4.90 27.75 13.12
CA LEU A 376 4.22 27.18 14.28
C LEU A 376 3.78 28.24 15.29
N ASP A 377 3.90 29.52 14.92
CA ASP A 377 3.70 30.68 15.81
C ASP A 377 2.22 30.99 16.05
N GLY A 378 1.31 30.39 15.26
CA GLY A 378 -0.13 30.51 15.41
C GLY A 378 -0.77 29.40 16.25
N ASP A 379 -2.06 29.59 16.53
CA ASP A 379 -2.93 28.64 17.23
C ASP A 379 -3.60 27.61 16.29
N ASP A 380 -3.15 27.57 15.03
CA ASP A 380 -3.69 26.64 14.04
C ASP A 380 -3.49 25.19 14.49
N LYS A 381 -4.57 24.43 14.43
CA LYS A 381 -4.58 23.01 14.77
C LYS A 381 -4.13 22.15 13.60
N VAL A 382 -4.57 22.49 12.38
CA VAL A 382 -4.32 21.68 11.18
C VAL A 382 -3.56 22.50 10.14
N PHE A 383 -2.45 21.93 9.67
CA PHE A 383 -1.55 22.54 8.70
C PHE A 383 -1.58 21.76 7.38
N LEU A 384 -2.14 22.37 6.34
CA LEU A 384 -2.07 21.88 4.96
C LEU A 384 -0.88 22.53 4.26
N THR A 385 0.11 21.73 3.89
CA THR A 385 1.32 22.21 3.20
C THR A 385 1.19 22.06 1.69
N ASN A 386 2.19 22.56 0.95
CA ASN A 386 2.37 22.24 -0.48
C ASN A 386 3.46 21.17 -0.71
N LEU A 387 3.92 20.51 0.35
CA LEU A 387 4.97 19.50 0.27
C LEU A 387 4.48 18.23 -0.48
N PRO A 388 5.40 17.49 -1.14
CA PRO A 388 5.11 16.16 -1.64
C PRO A 388 4.70 15.18 -0.51
N PRO A 389 3.98 14.09 -0.84
CA PRO A 389 3.88 12.95 0.07
C PRO A 389 5.21 12.18 0.12
N ILE A 390 5.40 11.37 1.16
CA ILE A 390 6.65 10.58 1.35
C ILE A 390 6.39 9.12 0.99
N TYR A 391 7.22 8.55 0.10
CA TYR A 391 7.24 7.11 -0.14
C TYR A 391 7.90 6.39 1.05
N LEU A 392 7.20 5.47 1.69
CA LEU A 392 7.72 4.68 2.81
C LEU A 392 7.81 3.20 2.42
N GLN A 393 9.02 2.66 2.42
CA GLN A 393 9.25 1.22 2.31
C GLN A 393 9.41 0.59 3.69
N HIS A 394 8.75 -0.54 3.92
CA HIS A 394 9.10 -1.46 5.00
C HIS A 394 9.15 -2.90 4.47
N HIS A 395 9.46 -3.87 5.33
CA HIS A 395 9.60 -5.26 4.88
C HIS A 395 8.30 -5.77 4.24
N GLY A 396 8.38 -6.18 2.97
CA GLY A 396 7.29 -6.82 2.22
C GLY A 396 6.19 -5.90 1.71
N HIS A 397 6.18 -4.60 2.05
CA HIS A 397 5.12 -3.66 1.64
C HIS A 397 5.60 -2.21 1.63
N SER A 398 4.88 -1.35 0.93
CA SER A 398 5.17 0.08 0.85
C SER A 398 3.89 0.91 1.00
N LEU A 399 4.05 2.10 1.53
CA LEU A 399 2.98 3.04 1.86
C LEU A 399 3.35 4.44 1.36
N THR A 400 2.37 5.33 1.31
CA THR A 400 2.58 6.75 1.06
C THR A 400 2.17 7.55 2.30
N ILE A 401 3.12 8.17 2.99
CA ILE A 401 2.82 9.05 4.13
C ILE A 401 2.30 10.38 3.58
N VAL A 402 1.11 10.76 4.02
CA VAL A 402 0.42 11.99 3.62
C VAL A 402 0.33 13.01 4.74
N GLY A 403 0.77 12.65 5.93
CA GLY A 403 0.78 13.56 7.07
C GLY A 403 1.17 12.88 8.38
N PHE A 404 1.08 13.64 9.46
CA PHE A 404 1.21 13.13 10.82
C PHE A 404 0.34 13.96 11.78
N GLU A 405 -0.14 13.32 12.85
CA GLU A 405 -0.84 13.99 13.95
C GLU A 405 -0.10 13.80 15.27
N VAL A 406 -0.23 14.81 16.13
CA VAL A 406 0.15 14.77 17.55
C VAL A 406 -1.14 14.83 18.36
N ARG A 407 -1.25 13.99 19.38
CA ARG A 407 -2.44 13.82 20.21
C ARG A 407 -2.24 14.43 21.59
N GLY A 408 -3.34 14.76 22.25
CA GLY A 408 -3.32 15.37 23.59
C GLY A 408 -2.74 14.47 24.70
N ASP A 409 -2.65 13.17 24.46
CA ASP A 409 -1.98 12.20 25.35
C ASP A 409 -0.45 12.13 25.14
N GLY A 410 0.10 12.98 24.27
CA GLY A 410 1.51 12.98 23.88
C GLY A 410 1.87 11.95 22.80
N GLY A 411 0.91 11.14 22.36
CA GLY A 411 1.11 10.19 21.25
C GLY A 411 1.18 10.87 19.89
N ALA A 412 1.72 10.17 18.91
CA ALA A 412 1.74 10.61 17.51
C ALA A 412 1.34 9.46 16.58
N ASN A 413 0.66 9.79 15.47
CA ASN A 413 0.31 8.84 14.42
C ASN A 413 0.79 9.35 13.07
N LEU A 414 1.24 8.43 12.23
CA LEU A 414 1.44 8.70 10.81
C LEU A 414 0.10 8.54 10.10
N LEU A 415 -0.18 9.45 9.18
CA LEU A 415 -1.32 9.38 8.28
C LEU A 415 -0.81 8.86 6.94
N VAL A 416 -1.31 7.71 6.51
CA VAL A 416 -0.78 6.98 5.35
C VAL A 416 -1.88 6.59 4.39
N PHE A 417 -1.59 6.65 3.10
CA PHE A 417 -2.31 5.92 2.08
C PHE A 417 -1.64 4.57 1.87
N ASP A 418 -2.41 3.52 2.08
CA ASP A 418 -2.03 2.16 1.74
C ASP A 418 -2.72 1.76 0.43
N PRO A 419 -1.96 1.42 -0.62
CA PRO A 419 -2.55 1.00 -1.89
C PRO A 419 -3.35 -0.30 -1.81
N MET A 420 -3.27 -1.05 -0.71
CA MET A 420 -4.11 -2.25 -0.51
C MET A 420 -5.57 -1.88 -0.25
N PHE A 421 -5.86 -0.69 0.29
CA PHE A 421 -7.21 -0.32 0.69
C PHE A 421 -7.87 0.64 -0.29
N LYS A 422 -9.13 0.36 -0.61
CA LYS A 422 -10.07 1.36 -1.11
C LYS A 422 -10.65 2.10 0.09
N ILE A 423 -10.72 3.42 0.01
CA ILE A 423 -11.41 4.21 1.02
C ILE A 423 -12.91 3.89 0.95
N PRO A 424 -13.54 3.43 2.04
CA PRO A 424 -14.99 3.33 2.09
C PRO A 424 -15.57 4.75 2.08
N LEU A 425 -16.60 5.00 1.28
CA LEU A 425 -17.29 6.31 1.18
C LEU A 425 -17.86 6.83 2.53
N ALA A 426 -17.88 6.01 3.58
CA ALA A 426 -18.34 6.39 4.91
C ALA A 426 -17.25 7.11 5.72
N LYS A 427 -17.48 8.39 6.03
CA LYS A 427 -16.55 9.31 6.75
C LYS A 427 -15.80 8.71 7.95
N TYR A 428 -16.47 7.89 8.77
CA TYR A 428 -15.89 7.31 9.98
C TYR A 428 -14.92 6.15 9.72
N LYS A 429 -15.10 5.37 8.64
CA LYS A 429 -14.19 4.27 8.29
C LYS A 429 -12.88 4.78 7.68
N VAL A 430 -12.90 5.97 7.07
CA VAL A 430 -11.72 6.62 6.47
C VAL A 430 -10.64 6.88 7.52
N PHE A 431 -11.03 7.33 8.71
CA PHE A 431 -10.09 7.82 9.72
C PHE A 431 -9.31 6.69 10.43
N GLU A 432 -9.92 5.54 10.66
CA GLU A 432 -9.24 4.40 11.27
C GLU A 432 -8.37 3.61 10.27
N LEU A 433 -8.71 3.61 8.97
CA LEU A 433 -7.97 2.87 7.95
C LEU A 433 -6.63 3.52 7.59
N LEU A 434 -6.44 4.80 7.91
CA LEU A 434 -5.30 5.58 7.43
C LEU A 434 -4.32 5.98 8.55
N LYS A 435 -4.56 5.56 9.80
CA LYS A 435 -3.66 5.78 10.93
C LYS A 435 -2.74 4.59 11.10
N LEU A 436 -1.45 4.80 10.84
CA LEU A 436 -0.41 3.86 11.20
C LEU A 436 0.15 4.27 12.57
N ARG A 437 -0.08 3.42 13.58
CA ARG A 437 0.60 3.53 14.87
C ARG A 437 1.81 2.61 14.82
N VAL A 438 3.01 3.19 14.75
CA VAL A 438 4.24 2.40 14.77
C VAL A 438 4.64 2.23 16.24
N SER A 439 4.41 1.03 16.79
CA SER A 439 4.65 0.72 18.22
C SER A 439 6.00 0.05 18.47
#